data_AF-A0A1M5DI75-F1
#
_entry.id   AF-A0A1M5DI75-F1
#
_cell.length_a   1.000
_cell.length_b   1.000
_cell.length_c   1.000
_cell.angle_alpha   90.00
_cell.angle_beta   90.00
_cell.angle_gamma   90.00
#
_symmetry.space_group_name_H-M   'P 1'
#
loop_
_entity.id
_entity.type
_entity.pdbx_description
1 polymer ?
#
loop_
_entity_poly.entity_id
_entity_poly.type
_entity_poly.pdbx_seq_one_letter_code
_entity_poly.pdbx_strand_id
1 'polypeptide(L)'
;MNSHNNIEDELRGLNSDLPAHPDKNTFSVPEGYFEGLAGSILAKIKGVESVSASEEIASLSPLLAGISRNMPYAIPENYFQSNLDELPYMVGDDPQSAILTLIERVTPYQVPQGYFANFPDQVLEKLVDKQPARVIPMVRRKWMRLAVAAMVAGIIALTGYFYSLESNGIDANKPIAQQLKNVSTKELNEFIKTADITSGNNSTAHNKPAVVTEVKSMLNGVSDTELDAFLRQVPTDDEDLMAIN
;
A
#
# COMPACT_ATOMS: atom_id res chain seq x y z
N MET A 1 7.91 12.39 21.54
CA MET A 1 9.26 12.94 21.71
C MET A 1 10.26 11.80 21.75
N ASN A 2 11.08 11.76 20.71
CA ASN A 2 12.39 11.12 20.52
C ASN A 2 12.86 10.06 21.54
N SER A 3 12.59 8.79 21.23
CA SER A 3 13.39 7.66 21.67
C SER A 3 14.63 7.56 20.75
N HIS A 4 15.68 8.30 21.06
CA HIS A 4 16.98 7.99 20.44
C HIS A 4 17.42 6.67 21.07
N ASN A 5 17.43 5.60 20.27
CA ASN A 5 18.00 4.33 20.70
C ASN A 5 19.49 4.56 20.96
N ASN A 6 20.05 3.88 21.95
CA ASN A 6 21.48 3.95 22.18
C ASN A 6 22.18 3.27 20.98
N ILE A 7 23.33 3.80 20.55
CA ILE A 7 24.11 3.21 19.46
C ILE A 7 24.42 1.72 19.71
N GLU A 8 24.55 1.34 20.98
CA GLU A 8 24.71 -0.06 21.41
C GLU A 8 23.53 -0.95 21.01
N ASP A 9 22.31 -0.46 21.18
CA ASP A 9 21.08 -1.19 20.88
C ASP A 9 20.90 -1.32 19.36
N GLU A 10 21.28 -0.28 18.61
CA GLU A 10 21.28 -0.30 17.15
C GLU A 10 22.31 -1.28 16.60
N LEU A 11 23.55 -1.27 17.10
CA LEU A 11 24.61 -2.19 16.67
C LEU A 11 24.24 -3.65 16.94
N ARG A 12 23.63 -3.93 18.09
CA ARG A 12 23.10 -5.26 18.43
C ARG A 12 21.95 -5.66 17.52
N GLY A 13 21.02 -4.75 17.25
CA GLY A 13 19.90 -5.00 16.33
C GLY A 13 20.35 -5.26 14.88
N LEU A 14 21.48 -4.66 14.49
CA LEU A 14 22.09 -4.84 13.17
C LEU A 14 23.03 -6.06 13.08
N ASN A 15 23.22 -6.82 14.16
CA ASN A 15 24.24 -7.88 14.24
C ASN A 15 25.62 -7.40 13.76
N SER A 16 26.01 -6.19 14.19
CA SER A 16 27.29 -5.61 13.80
C SER A 16 28.45 -6.34 14.49
N ASP A 17 29.52 -6.60 13.74
CA ASP A 17 30.79 -7.19 14.23
C ASP A 17 31.66 -6.14 14.97
N LEU A 18 31.19 -4.89 15.03
CA LEU A 18 31.86 -3.82 15.77
C LEU A 18 31.70 -4.03 17.27
N PRO A 19 32.77 -3.85 18.07
CA PRO A 19 32.68 -3.99 19.51
C PRO A 19 31.75 -2.91 20.07
N ALA A 20 30.68 -3.34 20.73
CA ALA A 20 29.76 -2.48 21.48
C ALA A 20 30.53 -1.60 22.48
N HIS A 21 31.54 -2.15 23.15
CA HIS A 21 32.38 -1.40 24.07
C HIS A 21 33.82 -1.43 23.57
N PRO A 22 34.28 -0.40 22.84
CA PRO A 22 35.71 -0.24 22.59
C PRO A 22 36.37 0.05 23.95
N ASP A 23 36.94 -0.98 24.59
CA ASP A 23 37.59 -0.89 25.91
C ASP A 23 38.70 0.18 25.97
N LYS A 24 39.16 0.66 24.82
CA LYS A 24 40.02 1.82 24.68
C LYS A 24 39.63 2.61 23.43
N ASN A 25 39.35 3.89 23.59
CA ASN A 25 39.42 4.83 22.48
C ASN A 25 40.85 4.77 21.91
N THR A 26 41.01 4.18 20.73
CA THR A 26 42.30 4.09 20.03
C THR A 26 42.89 5.46 19.71
N PHE A 27 42.04 6.50 19.74
CA PHE A 27 42.39 7.89 19.59
C PHE A 27 42.01 8.67 20.86
N SER A 28 42.85 8.59 21.90
CA SER A 28 42.75 9.48 23.06
C SER A 28 43.92 10.45 23.06
N VAL A 29 43.64 11.73 23.21
CA VAL A 29 44.68 12.72 23.50
C VAL A 29 45.06 12.64 24.99
N PRO A 30 46.31 12.96 25.36
CA PRO A 30 46.70 13.09 26.77
C PRO A 30 45.84 14.10 27.51
N GLU A 31 45.69 13.89 28.82
CA GLU A 31 45.04 14.86 29.71
C GLU A 31 45.71 16.24 29.57
N GLY A 32 44.90 17.28 29.37
CA GLY A 32 45.40 18.65 29.20
C GLY A 32 45.95 19.01 27.81
N TYR A 33 45.85 18.13 26.80
CA TYR A 33 46.30 18.42 25.42
C TYR A 33 45.77 19.75 24.86
N PHE A 34 44.52 20.11 25.20
CA PHE A 34 43.89 21.34 24.71
C PHE A 34 44.05 22.57 25.61
N GLU A 35 44.49 22.41 26.86
CA GLU A 35 44.58 23.50 27.87
C GLU A 35 45.52 24.64 27.41
N GLY A 36 46.55 24.31 26.61
CA GLY A 36 47.54 25.27 26.09
C GLY A 36 47.52 25.45 24.56
N LEU A 37 46.60 24.81 23.85
CA LEU A 37 46.61 24.80 22.38
C LEU A 37 46.35 26.20 21.82
N ALA A 38 45.33 26.89 22.31
CA ALA A 38 45.00 28.24 21.85
C ALA A 38 46.15 29.22 22.07
N GLY A 39 46.79 29.16 23.25
CA GLY A 39 47.95 29.99 23.58
C GLY A 39 49.17 29.71 22.70
N SER A 40 49.46 28.43 22.43
CA SER A 40 50.59 28.04 21.58
C SER A 40 50.39 28.42 20.11
N ILE A 41 49.17 28.28 19.58
CA ILE A 41 48.82 28.76 18.23
C ILE A 41 49.00 30.27 18.14
N LEU A 42 48.48 31.03 19.12
CA LEU A 42 48.54 32.49 19.12
C LEU A 42 49.99 33.00 19.28
N ALA A 43 50.80 32.34 20.11
CA ALA A 43 52.22 32.64 20.24
C ALA A 43 52.99 32.38 18.94
N LYS A 44 52.65 31.29 18.22
CA LYS A 44 53.24 30.97 16.92
C LYS A 44 52.84 32.01 15.86
N ILE A 45 51.58 32.42 15.80
CA ILE A 45 51.12 33.45 14.86
C ILE A 45 51.83 34.79 15.12
N LYS A 46 51.88 35.23 16.38
CA LYS A 46 52.58 36.47 16.77
C LYS A 46 54.09 36.44 16.51
N GLY A 47 54.72 35.28 16.64
CA GLY A 47 56.15 35.10 16.33
C GLY A 47 56.48 35.07 14.83
N VAL A 48 55.47 34.85 13.98
CA VAL A 48 55.63 34.70 12.52
C VAL A 48 55.45 36.04 11.76
N GLU A 49 55.04 37.12 12.43
CA GLU A 49 54.80 38.45 11.81
C GLU A 49 56.05 39.12 11.18
N SER A 50 57.23 38.48 11.18
CA SER A 50 58.47 39.05 10.63
C SER A 50 59.34 38.09 9.81
N VAL A 51 58.83 36.91 9.46
CA VAL A 51 59.61 35.88 8.76
C VAL A 51 59.19 35.82 7.28
N SER A 52 60.16 35.74 6.37
CA SER A 52 59.83 35.60 4.94
C SER A 52 59.11 34.26 4.69
N ALA A 53 58.22 34.21 3.70
CA ALA A 53 57.49 32.97 3.37
C ALA A 53 58.43 31.77 3.09
N SER A 54 59.66 32.04 2.64
CA SER A 54 60.67 31.00 2.43
C SER A 54 61.17 30.39 3.74
N GLU A 55 61.45 31.22 4.74
CA GLU A 55 61.92 30.80 6.06
C GLU A 55 60.77 30.14 6.86
N GLU A 56 59.54 30.62 6.69
CA GLU A 56 58.35 29.99 7.27
C GLU A 56 58.21 28.54 6.77
N ILE A 57 58.24 28.34 5.44
CA ILE A 57 58.11 27.00 4.84
C ILE A 57 59.26 26.08 5.27
N ALA A 58 60.48 26.61 5.40
CA ALA A 58 61.62 25.86 5.94
C ALA A 58 61.40 25.40 7.38
N SER A 59 60.78 26.23 8.22
CA SER A 59 60.47 25.89 9.61
C SER A 59 59.31 24.89 9.75
N LEU A 60 58.28 25.00 8.90
CA LEU A 60 57.09 24.14 8.95
C LEU A 60 57.36 22.79 8.28
N SER A 61 58.15 22.80 7.21
CA SER A 61 58.33 21.65 6.33
C SER A 61 59.65 21.74 5.57
N PRO A 62 60.75 21.18 6.13
CA PRO A 62 62.04 21.17 5.43
C PRO A 62 61.96 20.46 4.07
N LEU A 63 61.03 19.51 3.92
CA LEU A 63 60.77 18.82 2.66
C LEU A 63 60.19 19.75 1.58
N LEU A 64 59.17 20.55 1.90
CA LEU A 64 58.59 21.48 0.92
C LEU A 64 59.54 22.66 0.63
N ALA A 65 60.37 23.05 1.59
CA ALA A 65 61.40 24.06 1.37
C ALA A 65 62.50 23.58 0.39
N GLY A 66 62.80 22.28 0.38
CA GLY A 66 63.74 21.68 -0.56
C GLY A 66 63.18 21.43 -1.97
N ILE A 67 61.87 21.59 -2.17
CA ILE A 67 61.21 21.37 -3.45
C ILE A 67 61.27 22.64 -4.32
N SER A 68 61.80 22.51 -5.53
CA SER A 68 61.85 23.61 -6.50
C SER A 68 60.43 23.99 -6.93
N ARG A 69 60.09 25.29 -6.90
CA ARG A 69 58.80 25.82 -7.40
C ARG A 69 58.75 25.94 -8.94
N ASN A 70 59.34 24.99 -9.64
CA ASN A 70 59.28 24.96 -11.10
C ASN A 70 57.94 24.36 -11.51
N MET A 71 57.12 25.16 -12.21
CA MET A 71 55.87 24.68 -12.79
C MET A 71 56.21 23.84 -14.03
N PRO A 72 55.91 22.52 -14.06
CA PRO A 72 56.31 21.65 -15.16
C PRO A 72 55.60 21.99 -16.48
N TYR A 73 54.48 22.70 -16.39
CA TYR A 73 53.70 23.18 -17.53
C TYR A 73 53.75 24.70 -17.53
N ALA A 74 54.68 25.24 -18.32
CA ALA A 74 54.73 26.66 -18.63
C ALA A 74 54.50 26.82 -20.13
N ILE A 75 53.77 27.87 -20.49
CA ILE A 75 53.69 28.28 -21.89
C ILE A 75 55.03 28.90 -22.30
N PRO A 76 55.44 28.75 -23.58
CA PRO A 76 56.63 29.42 -24.10
C PRO A 76 56.55 30.94 -23.93
N GLU A 77 57.71 31.56 -23.76
CA GLU A 77 57.84 33.01 -23.85
C GLU A 77 57.27 33.47 -25.21
N ASN A 78 56.33 34.41 -25.19
CA ASN A 78 55.60 34.91 -26.37
C ASN A 78 54.53 33.98 -26.98
N TYR A 79 54.05 32.95 -26.26
CA TYR A 79 52.92 32.13 -26.71
C TYR A 79 51.69 32.99 -27.09
N PHE A 80 51.32 33.95 -26.26
CA PHE A 80 50.16 34.80 -26.56
C PHE A 80 50.43 35.83 -27.65
N GLN A 81 51.64 36.41 -27.71
CA GLN A 81 52.01 37.39 -28.74
C GLN A 81 52.01 36.77 -30.14
N SER A 82 52.65 35.61 -30.31
CA SER A 82 52.68 34.90 -31.61
C SER A 82 51.28 34.54 -32.10
N ASN A 83 50.42 34.02 -31.22
CA ASN A 83 49.03 33.72 -31.58
C ASN A 83 48.21 34.98 -31.89
N LEU A 84 48.54 36.14 -31.30
CA LEU A 84 47.87 37.40 -31.61
C LEU A 84 48.27 37.96 -32.98
N ASP A 85 49.55 37.81 -33.35
CA ASP A 85 50.09 38.29 -34.63
C ASP A 85 49.63 37.43 -35.82
N GLU A 86 49.39 36.13 -35.59
CA GLU A 86 48.81 35.21 -36.58
C GLU A 86 47.31 35.42 -36.79
N LEU A 87 46.63 36.13 -35.88
CA LEU A 87 45.25 36.54 -36.11
C LEU A 87 45.26 37.74 -37.07
N PRO A 88 44.70 37.62 -38.29
CA PRO A 88 44.66 38.73 -39.23
C PRO A 88 43.92 39.91 -38.58
N TYR A 89 44.67 40.99 -38.32
CA TYR A 89 44.22 42.33 -37.93
C TYR A 89 42.71 42.48 -37.81
N MET A 90 42.14 42.22 -36.63
CA MET A 90 40.84 42.75 -36.24
C MET A 90 41.05 44.09 -35.53
N VAL A 91 41.61 45.05 -36.25
CA VAL A 91 41.44 46.48 -35.94
C VAL A 91 40.10 46.88 -36.53
N GLY A 92 39.03 46.41 -35.90
CA GLY A 92 37.73 47.06 -35.96
C GLY A 92 37.55 47.84 -34.68
N ASP A 93 37.02 49.06 -34.76
CA ASP A 93 36.70 49.93 -33.61
C ASP A 93 35.62 49.36 -32.66
N ASP A 94 35.26 48.08 -32.79
CA ASP A 94 34.19 47.44 -32.03
C ASP A 94 34.78 46.43 -31.03
N PRO A 95 34.61 46.62 -29.71
CA PRO A 95 35.17 45.76 -28.65
C PRO A 95 34.52 44.36 -28.56
N GLN A 96 33.86 43.89 -29.62
CA GLN A 96 33.30 42.56 -29.68
C GLN A 96 34.39 41.57 -30.10
N SER A 97 34.71 40.65 -29.19
CA SER A 97 35.76 39.66 -29.39
C SER A 97 35.58 38.90 -30.70
N ALA A 98 36.65 38.85 -31.50
CA ALA A 98 36.79 38.08 -32.73
C ALA A 98 36.26 36.63 -32.65
N ILE A 99 36.31 36.05 -31.45
CA ILE A 99 35.85 34.69 -31.17
C ILE A 99 34.32 34.61 -31.25
N LEU A 100 33.60 35.66 -30.84
CA LEU A 100 32.14 35.70 -30.88
C LEU A 100 31.58 35.91 -32.29
N THR A 101 32.36 36.46 -33.23
CA THR A 101 31.99 36.53 -34.65
C THR A 101 32.27 35.24 -35.40
N LEU A 102 33.31 34.49 -35.00
CA LEU A 102 33.62 33.19 -35.60
C LEU A 102 32.65 32.07 -35.18
N ILE A 103 32.11 32.17 -33.95
CA ILE A 103 31.07 31.26 -33.48
C ILE A 103 29.73 31.78 -34.00
N GLU A 104 29.22 31.15 -35.07
CA GLU A 104 27.85 31.40 -35.50
C GLU A 104 26.91 31.23 -34.29
N ARG A 105 26.15 32.28 -33.99
CA ARG A 105 25.20 32.30 -32.88
C ARG A 105 23.96 31.49 -33.27
N VAL A 106 24.13 30.17 -33.44
CA VAL A 106 23.04 29.24 -33.66
C VAL A 106 22.24 29.19 -32.37
N THR A 107 21.01 29.69 -32.38
CA THR A 107 20.05 29.48 -31.30
C THR A 107 19.28 28.21 -31.62
N PRO A 108 19.70 27.01 -31.13
CA PRO A 108 19.06 25.74 -31.51
C PRO A 108 17.60 25.63 -31.06
N TYR A 109 17.15 26.53 -30.18
CA TYR A 109 15.80 26.56 -29.65
C TYR A 109 15.16 27.91 -29.95
N GLN A 110 14.08 27.87 -30.72
CA GLN A 110 13.20 29.01 -30.94
C GLN A 110 11.83 28.67 -30.38
N VAL A 111 11.25 29.56 -29.58
CA VAL A 111 9.86 29.40 -29.14
C VAL A 111 8.90 29.71 -30.31
N PRO A 112 7.77 29.01 -30.41
CA PRO A 112 6.72 29.36 -31.37
C PRO A 112 6.24 30.80 -31.18
N GLN A 113 5.80 31.43 -32.28
CA GLN A 113 5.23 32.78 -32.23
C GLN A 113 4.04 32.83 -31.25
N GLY A 114 4.05 33.81 -30.34
CA GLY A 114 2.99 33.99 -29.36
C GLY A 114 3.04 33.04 -28.16
N TYR A 115 4.08 32.22 -27.99
CA TYR A 115 4.25 31.32 -26.84
C TYR A 115 4.02 32.05 -25.50
N PHE A 116 4.73 33.14 -25.26
CA PHE A 116 4.60 33.91 -24.02
C PHE A 116 3.33 34.76 -23.95
N ALA A 117 2.78 35.17 -25.09
CA ALA A 117 1.55 35.97 -25.13
C ALA A 117 0.34 35.14 -24.71
N ASN A 118 0.27 33.88 -25.14
CA ASN A 118 -0.86 32.98 -24.88
C ASN A 118 -0.66 32.12 -23.62
N PHE A 119 0.54 32.13 -23.02
CA PHE A 119 0.87 31.32 -21.86
C PHE A 119 -0.01 31.60 -20.63
N PRO A 120 -0.30 32.86 -20.25
CA PRO A 120 -1.16 33.14 -19.09
C PRO A 120 -2.57 32.56 -19.26
N ASP A 121 -3.15 32.68 -20.45
CA ASP A 121 -4.49 32.18 -20.75
C ASP A 121 -4.53 30.65 -20.73
N GLN A 122 -3.51 29.99 -21.28
CA GLN A 122 -3.37 28.52 -21.24
C GLN A 122 -3.22 27.99 -19.81
N VAL A 123 -2.54 28.73 -18.93
CA VAL A 123 -2.42 28.36 -17.52
C VAL A 123 -3.76 28.55 -16.81
N LEU A 124 -4.45 29.66 -17.05
CA LEU A 124 -5.76 29.93 -16.44
C LEU A 124 -6.80 28.89 -16.86
N GLU A 125 -6.87 28.51 -18.14
CA GLU A 125 -7.77 27.47 -18.66
C GLU A 125 -7.55 26.13 -17.92
N LYS A 126 -6.29 25.74 -17.74
CA LYS A 126 -5.92 24.51 -17.00
C LYS A 126 -6.21 24.56 -15.50
N LEU A 127 -6.38 25.76 -14.94
CA LEU A 127 -6.75 25.95 -13.53
C LEU A 127 -8.26 26.03 -13.31
N VAL A 128 -9.04 26.29 -14.36
CA VAL A 128 -10.52 26.35 -14.29
C VAL A 128 -11.13 24.95 -14.18
N ASP A 129 -10.53 23.94 -14.83
CA ASP A 129 -10.94 22.54 -14.68
C ASP A 129 -10.40 21.91 -13.38
N LYS A 130 -10.89 22.42 -12.23
CA LYS A 130 -10.72 21.77 -10.93
C LYS A 130 -11.54 20.49 -10.90
N GLN A 131 -10.98 19.40 -11.41
CA GLN A 131 -11.48 18.06 -11.10
C GLN A 131 -11.55 17.94 -9.57
N PRO A 132 -12.74 17.68 -8.97
CA PRO A 132 -12.84 17.53 -7.53
C PRO A 132 -11.89 16.41 -7.11
N ALA A 133 -11.00 16.71 -6.17
CA ALA A 133 -9.98 15.77 -5.70
C ALA A 133 -10.64 14.42 -5.40
N ARG A 134 -10.12 13.35 -6.01
CA ARG A 134 -10.68 11.99 -5.86
C ARG A 134 -10.72 11.62 -4.38
N VAL A 135 -11.89 11.71 -3.78
CA VAL A 135 -12.12 11.38 -2.37
C VAL A 135 -11.97 9.87 -2.22
N ILE A 136 -10.85 9.43 -1.64
CA ILE A 136 -10.66 8.03 -1.27
C ILE A 136 -11.19 7.88 0.16
N PRO A 137 -12.20 7.02 0.41
CA PRO A 137 -12.67 6.78 1.76
C PRO A 137 -11.54 6.17 2.59
N MET A 138 -11.16 6.85 3.67
CA MET A 138 -10.02 6.48 4.53
C MET A 138 -10.21 5.15 5.27
N VAL A 139 -11.44 4.67 5.41
CA VAL A 139 -11.75 3.48 6.22
C VAL A 139 -12.51 2.45 5.38
N ARG A 140 -11.83 1.33 5.07
CA ARG A 140 -12.43 0.19 4.37
C ARG A 140 -13.08 -0.75 5.38
N ARG A 141 -14.42 -0.70 5.52
CA ARG A 141 -15.23 -1.52 6.44
C ARG A 141 -15.23 -3.03 6.08
N LYS A 142 -14.09 -3.71 6.21
CA LYS A 142 -14.00 -5.17 6.03
C LYS A 142 -14.41 -5.96 7.28
N TRP A 143 -14.40 -5.33 8.46
CA TRP A 143 -14.70 -6.00 9.74
C TRP A 143 -16.16 -6.43 9.88
N MET A 144 -17.08 -5.77 9.18
CA MET A 144 -18.49 -6.17 9.16
C MET A 144 -18.68 -7.56 8.54
N ARG A 145 -17.83 -7.95 7.57
CA ARG A 145 -17.88 -9.29 6.98
C ARG A 145 -17.44 -10.37 7.96
N LEU A 146 -16.45 -10.07 8.81
CA LEU A 146 -15.98 -10.98 9.85
C LEU A 146 -17.02 -11.13 10.98
N ALA A 147 -17.64 -10.01 11.40
CA ALA A 147 -18.69 -10.03 12.42
C ALA A 147 -19.90 -10.86 11.98
N VAL A 148 -20.34 -10.72 10.72
CA VAL A 148 -21.44 -11.53 10.15
C VAL A 148 -21.07 -13.01 10.11
N ALA A 149 -19.85 -13.37 9.72
CA ALA A 149 -19.40 -14.77 9.72
C ALA A 149 -19.41 -15.38 11.13
N ALA A 150 -18.97 -14.65 12.15
CA ALA A 150 -19.01 -15.11 13.54
C ALA A 150 -20.44 -15.28 14.07
N MET A 151 -21.37 -14.39 13.70
CA MET A 151 -22.79 -14.54 14.03
C MET A 151 -23.38 -15.81 13.40
N VAL A 152 -23.13 -16.02 12.11
CA VAL A 152 -23.63 -17.22 11.40
C VAL A 152 -23.04 -18.50 12.02
N ALA A 153 -21.74 -18.52 12.29
CA ALA A 153 -21.10 -19.66 12.96
C ALA A 153 -21.64 -19.90 14.37
N GLY A 154 -21.90 -18.83 15.14
CA GLY A 154 -22.50 -18.91 16.47
C GLY A 154 -23.93 -19.46 16.44
N ILE A 155 -24.75 -19.02 15.48
CA ILE A 155 -26.10 -19.55 15.29
C ILE A 155 -26.03 -21.04 14.96
N ILE A 156 -25.17 -21.45 14.03
CA ILE A 156 -25.01 -22.86 13.65
C ILE A 156 -24.57 -23.70 14.86
N ALA A 157 -23.59 -23.23 15.63
CA ALA A 157 -23.11 -23.93 16.82
C ALA A 157 -24.20 -24.04 17.91
N LEU A 158 -24.96 -22.98 18.14
CA LEU A 158 -26.09 -22.98 19.08
C LEU A 158 -27.21 -23.93 18.63
N THR A 159 -27.56 -23.92 17.34
CA THR A 159 -28.57 -24.84 16.81
C THR A 159 -28.13 -26.31 16.91
N GLY A 160 -26.87 -26.62 16.62
CA GLY A 160 -26.34 -27.98 16.78
C GLY A 160 -26.29 -28.43 18.24
N TYR A 161 -25.92 -27.53 19.16
CA TYR A 161 -25.91 -27.82 20.60
C TYR A 161 -27.33 -28.05 21.14
N PHE A 162 -28.31 -27.23 20.73
CA PHE A 162 -29.70 -27.37 21.15
C PHE A 162 -30.33 -28.66 20.59
N TYR A 163 -30.04 -29.00 19.33
CA TYR A 163 -30.49 -30.26 18.72
C TYR A 163 -29.84 -31.49 19.37
N SER A 164 -28.59 -31.37 19.84
CA SER A 164 -27.92 -32.43 20.60
C SER A 164 -28.45 -32.58 22.03
N LEU A 165 -29.09 -31.54 22.60
CA LEU A 165 -29.79 -31.63 23.89
C LEU A 165 -31.17 -32.30 23.75
N GLU A 166 -31.69 -32.39 22.53
CA GLU A 166 -32.95 -33.04 22.19
C GLU A 166 -32.73 -34.44 21.58
N SER A 167 -31.73 -35.18 22.08
CA SER A 167 -31.72 -36.64 21.93
C SER A 167 -32.70 -37.26 22.94
N ASN A 168 -34.00 -37.08 22.67
CA ASN A 168 -35.03 -37.94 23.25
C ASN A 168 -34.79 -39.36 22.72
N GLY A 169 -34.27 -40.24 23.56
CA GLY A 169 -34.37 -41.68 23.33
C GLY A 169 -35.83 -42.03 23.11
N ILE A 170 -36.14 -42.71 22.01
CA ILE A 170 -37.48 -43.20 21.72
C ILE A 170 -37.77 -44.33 22.71
N ASP A 171 -38.43 -44.02 23.82
CA ASP A 171 -39.09 -45.03 24.64
C ASP A 171 -40.37 -45.47 23.93
N ALA A 172 -40.36 -46.68 23.39
CA ALA A 172 -41.44 -47.30 22.61
C ALA A 172 -42.70 -47.64 23.44
N ASN A 173 -43.04 -46.87 24.47
CA ASN A 173 -44.12 -47.23 25.39
C ASN A 173 -44.92 -46.04 25.98
N LYS A 174 -45.20 -45.00 25.18
CA LYS A 174 -46.23 -44.00 25.52
C LYS A 174 -47.18 -43.74 24.34
N PRO A 175 -48.51 -43.76 24.57
CA PRO A 175 -49.50 -43.68 23.50
C PRO A 175 -49.61 -42.27 22.91
N ILE A 176 -49.62 -42.23 21.58
CA ILE A 176 -49.61 -41.06 20.67
C ILE A 176 -50.80 -40.09 20.90
N ALA A 177 -51.83 -40.52 21.62
CA ALA A 177 -53.06 -39.76 21.84
C ALA A 177 -52.89 -38.43 22.61
N GLN A 178 -51.81 -38.24 23.38
CA GLN A 178 -51.59 -36.99 24.13
C GLN A 178 -50.86 -35.90 23.35
N GLN A 179 -50.34 -36.19 22.15
CA GLN A 179 -49.60 -35.24 21.33
C GLN A 179 -50.46 -34.54 20.28
N LEU A 180 -51.62 -35.10 19.91
CA LEU A 180 -52.56 -34.46 18.97
C LEU A 180 -53.50 -33.43 19.60
N LYS A 181 -53.61 -33.37 20.93
CA LYS A 181 -54.52 -32.44 21.62
C LYS A 181 -53.99 -31.00 21.65
N ASN A 182 -52.70 -30.80 21.41
CA ASN A 182 -52.05 -29.50 21.57
C ASN A 182 -51.73 -28.82 20.23
N VAL A 183 -52.06 -29.43 19.10
CA VAL A 183 -51.85 -28.81 17.78
C VAL A 183 -53.02 -27.91 17.46
N SER A 184 -52.73 -26.62 17.30
CA SER A 184 -53.74 -25.62 16.96
C SER A 184 -54.21 -25.82 15.52
N THR A 185 -55.53 -25.76 15.27
CA THR A 185 -56.12 -25.88 13.92
C THR A 185 -55.62 -24.80 12.95
N LYS A 186 -55.03 -23.73 13.48
CA LYS A 186 -54.36 -22.68 12.72
C LYS A 186 -53.02 -23.14 12.14
N GLU A 187 -52.23 -23.90 12.90
CA GLU A 187 -50.94 -24.44 12.46
C GLU A 187 -51.12 -25.57 11.45
N LEU A 188 -52.16 -26.40 11.61
CA LEU A 188 -52.52 -27.43 10.63
C LEU A 188 -52.91 -26.84 9.27
N ASN A 189 -53.70 -25.75 9.27
CA ASN A 189 -54.06 -25.08 8.02
C ASN A 189 -52.89 -24.35 7.38
N GLU A 190 -51.97 -23.78 8.17
CA GLU A 190 -50.77 -23.12 7.65
C GLU A 190 -49.78 -24.15 7.09
N PHE A 191 -49.67 -25.32 7.72
CA PHE A 191 -48.87 -26.44 7.22
C PHE A 191 -49.42 -27.00 5.90
N ILE A 192 -50.74 -27.23 5.79
CA ILE A 192 -51.36 -27.67 4.52
C ILE A 192 -51.16 -26.64 3.40
N LYS A 193 -51.10 -25.35 3.75
CA LYS A 193 -50.92 -24.25 2.80
C LYS A 193 -49.46 -24.02 2.38
N THR A 194 -48.50 -24.51 3.16
CA THR A 194 -47.05 -24.27 2.97
C THR A 194 -46.26 -25.53 2.63
N ALA A 195 -46.81 -26.72 2.86
CA ALA A 195 -46.19 -27.97 2.47
C ALA A 195 -46.29 -28.19 0.95
N ASP A 196 -45.31 -27.67 0.22
CA ASP A 196 -44.95 -28.20 -1.10
C ASP A 196 -44.34 -29.60 -0.90
N ILE A 197 -45.01 -30.62 -1.43
CA ILE A 197 -44.53 -32.00 -1.41
C ILE A 197 -43.30 -32.07 -2.32
N THR A 198 -42.09 -32.03 -1.76
CA THR A 198 -40.88 -32.35 -2.50
C THR A 198 -40.16 -33.52 -1.84
N SER A 199 -40.44 -34.71 -2.39
CA SER A 199 -39.56 -35.86 -2.30
C SER A 199 -38.24 -35.57 -3.02
N GLY A 200 -37.13 -35.86 -2.34
CA GLY A 200 -35.95 -36.43 -2.97
C GLY A 200 -34.82 -35.47 -3.36
N ASN A 201 -33.75 -35.55 -2.56
CA ASN A 201 -32.38 -35.86 -2.96
C ASN A 201 -31.71 -35.09 -4.14
N ASN A 202 -30.57 -34.50 -3.75
CA ASN A 202 -29.31 -34.35 -4.50
C ASN A 202 -29.13 -33.11 -5.41
N SER A 203 -28.44 -32.13 -4.82
CA SER A 203 -27.21 -31.49 -5.32
C SER A 203 -27.09 -30.99 -6.78
N THR A 204 -26.89 -29.67 -6.81
CA THR A 204 -26.04 -28.84 -7.69
C THR A 204 -26.62 -28.17 -8.94
N ALA A 205 -26.46 -26.84 -8.88
CA ALA A 205 -26.13 -25.88 -9.94
C ALA A 205 -27.25 -25.31 -10.83
N HIS A 206 -27.38 -23.99 -10.69
CA HIS A 206 -27.82 -23.00 -11.68
C HIS A 206 -29.26 -23.09 -12.23
N ASN A 207 -30.02 -22.02 -11.93
CA ASN A 207 -30.94 -21.27 -12.81
C ASN A 207 -32.40 -21.17 -12.33
N LYS A 208 -32.81 -19.91 -12.12
CA LYS A 208 -34.05 -19.26 -12.62
C LYS A 208 -35.41 -19.75 -12.04
N PRO A 209 -36.39 -18.84 -11.81
CA PRO A 209 -37.66 -19.15 -11.12
C PRO A 209 -38.72 -19.81 -12.04
N ALA A 210 -38.33 -20.81 -12.84
CA ALA A 210 -39.20 -21.38 -13.89
C ALA A 210 -40.01 -22.62 -13.47
N VAL A 211 -39.65 -23.30 -12.37
CA VAL A 211 -40.19 -24.64 -12.03
C VAL A 211 -41.66 -24.60 -11.55
N VAL A 212 -42.10 -23.54 -10.88
CA VAL A 212 -43.48 -23.44 -10.36
C VAL A 212 -44.52 -23.26 -11.48
N THR A 213 -44.11 -22.70 -12.62
CA THR A 213 -45.01 -22.48 -13.76
C THR A 213 -45.27 -23.79 -14.54
N GLU A 214 -44.31 -24.70 -14.59
CA GLU A 214 -44.43 -25.97 -15.32
C GLU A 214 -45.40 -26.95 -14.64
N VAL A 215 -45.32 -27.12 -13.32
CA VAL A 215 -46.22 -28.03 -12.59
C VAL A 215 -47.68 -27.59 -12.73
N LYS A 216 -47.94 -26.28 -12.66
CA LYS A 216 -49.27 -25.70 -12.86
C LYS A 216 -49.80 -25.92 -14.29
N SER A 217 -48.91 -25.96 -15.29
CA SER A 217 -49.27 -26.26 -16.67
C SER A 217 -49.59 -27.75 -16.90
N MET A 218 -48.95 -28.66 -16.15
CA MET A 218 -49.19 -30.10 -16.23
C MET A 218 -50.51 -30.51 -15.55
N LEU A 219 -50.92 -29.81 -14.49
CA LEU A 219 -52.19 -30.07 -13.79
C LEU A 219 -53.40 -29.41 -14.44
N ASN A 220 -53.22 -28.45 -15.34
CA ASN A 220 -54.32 -27.75 -16.03
C ASN A 220 -55.21 -28.68 -16.88
N GLY A 221 -54.76 -29.90 -17.19
CA GLY A 221 -55.49 -30.88 -17.98
C GLY A 221 -56.35 -31.86 -17.17
N VAL A 222 -56.24 -31.86 -15.84
CA VAL A 222 -57.01 -32.76 -14.97
C VAL A 222 -58.22 -31.99 -14.45
N SER A 223 -59.43 -32.45 -14.73
CA SER A 223 -60.63 -31.81 -14.21
C SER A 223 -60.86 -32.20 -12.75
N ASP A 224 -61.44 -31.28 -11.97
CA ASP A 224 -61.78 -31.52 -10.56
C ASP A 224 -62.66 -32.77 -10.38
N THR A 225 -63.46 -33.11 -11.39
CA THR A 225 -64.31 -34.31 -11.41
C THR A 225 -63.53 -35.62 -11.52
N GLU A 226 -62.42 -35.65 -12.27
CA GLU A 226 -61.55 -36.82 -12.37
C GLU A 226 -60.71 -37.00 -11.10
N LEU A 227 -60.30 -35.88 -10.49
CA LEU A 227 -59.60 -35.87 -9.21
C LEU A 227 -60.48 -36.44 -8.08
N ASP A 228 -61.75 -36.02 -8.03
CA ASP A 228 -62.74 -36.52 -7.07
C ASP A 228 -63.06 -38.01 -7.30
N ALA A 229 -63.13 -38.45 -8.55
CA ALA A 229 -63.33 -39.86 -8.88
C ALA A 229 -62.15 -40.72 -8.43
N PHE A 230 -60.91 -40.24 -8.62
CA PHE A 230 -59.70 -40.91 -8.15
C PHE A 230 -59.66 -41.00 -6.61
N LEU A 231 -59.98 -39.91 -5.91
CA LEU A 231 -60.02 -39.90 -4.44
C LEU A 231 -61.07 -40.84 -3.84
N ARG A 232 -62.17 -41.10 -4.56
CA ARG A 232 -63.18 -42.10 -4.16
C ARG A 232 -62.77 -43.54 -4.48
N GLN A 233 -61.85 -43.74 -5.43
CA GLN A 233 -61.35 -45.06 -5.81
C GLN A 233 -60.22 -45.53 -4.89
N VAL A 234 -59.56 -44.62 -4.17
CA VAL A 234 -58.57 -44.95 -3.14
C VAL A 234 -59.30 -45.42 -1.90
N PRO A 235 -59.11 -46.68 -1.45
CA PRO A 235 -59.70 -47.15 -0.20
C PRO A 235 -59.15 -46.31 0.95
N THR A 236 -60.04 -45.67 1.71
CA THR A 236 -59.71 -45.19 3.06
C THR A 236 -59.85 -46.40 3.98
N ASP A 237 -58.75 -46.87 4.58
CA ASP A 237 -58.70 -48.03 5.48
C ASP A 237 -59.41 -47.78 6.83
N ASP A 238 -60.63 -47.24 6.81
CA ASP A 238 -61.45 -46.96 8.01
C ASP A 238 -62.64 -47.93 8.17
N GLU A 239 -62.77 -48.95 7.33
CA GLU A 239 -63.81 -50.01 7.44
C GLU A 239 -63.16 -51.40 7.60
N ASP A 240 -62.50 -51.64 8.73
CA ASP A 240 -62.26 -52.99 9.27
C ASP A 240 -62.09 -52.99 10.80
N LEU A 241 -62.90 -52.19 11.49
CA LEU A 241 -63.01 -52.17 12.96
C LEU A 241 -64.46 -52.30 13.45
N MET A 242 -65.27 -53.18 12.83
CA MET A 242 -66.57 -53.59 13.39
C MET A 242 -66.93 -55.05 13.06
N ALA A 243 -66.10 -56.02 13.45
CA ALA A 243 -66.51 -57.43 13.49
C ALA A 243 -65.66 -58.31 14.42
N ILE A 244 -65.73 -58.08 15.74
CA ILE A 244 -65.60 -59.19 16.71
C ILE A 244 -66.33 -58.85 18.01
N ASN A 245 -67.50 -59.47 18.16
CA ASN A 245 -67.97 -60.06 19.40
C ASN A 245 -68.49 -61.45 19.06
#